data_AF-A0A4P8RHJ7-F1
#
_entry.id   AF-A0A4P8RHJ7-F1
#
_cell.length_a   1.000
_cell.length_b   1.000
_cell.length_c   1.000
_cell.angle_alpha   90.00
_cell.angle_beta   90.00
_cell.angle_gamma   90.00
#
_symmetry.space_group_name_H-M   'P 1'
#
loop_
_entity.id
_entity.type
_entity.pdbx_description
1 polymer ?
#
loop_
_entity_poly.entity_id
_entity_poly.type
_entity_poly.pdbx_seq_one_letter_code
_entity_poly.pdbx_strand_id
1 'polypeptide(L)'
;MARGMGTPWFLVGMTIFVTFWLGYNSIAPHDSQFDPQDQGFPLLTLALSLQASYAAPMILLAQNRQDDRDRVQIEQDRVRAERNLNDTEYLAREVVALRLAIKDMATKDFIRAELKSLLDDIEEQRRAESDAGDAGPESRP
;
A
#
# COMPACT_ATOMS: atom_id res chain seq x y z
N MET A 1 6.61 -17.18 -8.06
CA MET A 1 6.18 -17.62 -9.41
C MET A 1 4.91 -18.46 -9.31
N ALA A 2 3.76 -17.86 -8.94
CA ALA A 2 2.51 -18.58 -8.73
C ALA A 2 1.26 -17.70 -8.97
N ARG A 3 1.24 -16.93 -10.07
CA ARG A 3 0.10 -16.06 -10.45
C ARG A 3 -0.57 -16.45 -11.78
N GLY A 4 -0.42 -17.69 -12.26
CA GLY A 4 -0.96 -18.03 -13.59
C GLY A 4 -1.36 -19.48 -13.86
N MET A 5 -1.29 -20.39 -12.88
CA MET A 5 -1.72 -21.78 -13.06
C MET A 5 -3.23 -21.94 -12.78
N GLY A 6 -4.05 -21.16 -13.47
CA GLY A 6 -5.51 -21.30 -13.40
C GLY A 6 -6.17 -21.61 -14.74
N THR A 7 -5.61 -21.11 -15.84
CA THR A 7 -6.36 -21.00 -17.10
C THR A 7 -5.64 -21.55 -18.35
N PRO A 8 -4.32 -21.39 -18.55
CA PRO A 8 -3.71 -21.79 -19.83
C PRO A 8 -3.57 -23.30 -19.99
N TRP A 9 -3.28 -24.05 -18.92
CA TRP A 9 -3.12 -25.51 -19.01
C TRP A 9 -4.43 -26.25 -19.30
N PHE A 10 -5.55 -25.76 -18.75
CA PHE A 10 -6.88 -26.30 -19.02
C PHE A 10 -7.27 -26.15 -20.50
N LEU A 11 -7.03 -24.96 -21.07
CA LEU A 11 -7.30 -24.69 -22.48
C LEU A 11 -6.45 -25.58 -23.39
N VAL A 12 -5.16 -25.76 -23.09
CA VAL A 12 -4.27 -26.63 -23.89
C VAL A 12 -4.71 -28.08 -23.85
N GLY A 13 -5.05 -28.62 -22.68
CA GLY A 13 -5.57 -29.99 -22.56
C GLY A 13 -6.87 -30.20 -23.35
N MET A 14 -7.77 -29.22 -23.31
CA MET A 14 -9.03 -29.26 -24.06
C MET A 14 -8.82 -29.17 -25.58
N THR A 15 -7.88 -28.33 -26.05
CA THR A 15 -7.51 -28.27 -27.46
C THR A 15 -6.93 -29.59 -27.95
N ILE A 16 -6.03 -30.22 -27.19
CA ILE A 16 -5.44 -31.52 -27.55
C ILE A 16 -6.53 -32.60 -27.64
N PHE A 17 -7.46 -32.64 -26.69
CA PHE A 17 -8.57 -33.60 -26.70
C PHE A 17 -9.46 -33.43 -27.94
N VAL A 18 -9.87 -32.21 -28.27
CA VAL A 18 -10.69 -31.92 -29.46
C VAL A 18 -9.94 -32.27 -30.75
N THR A 19 -8.65 -31.92 -30.86
CA THR A 19 -7.83 -32.25 -32.03
C THR A 19 -7.63 -33.76 -32.18
N PHE A 20 -7.40 -34.49 -31.09
CA PHE A 20 -7.27 -35.95 -31.12
C PHE A 20 -8.58 -36.64 -31.50
N TRP A 21 -9.71 -36.18 -30.96
CA TRP A 21 -11.04 -36.73 -31.28
C TRP A 21 -11.40 -36.51 -32.75
N LEU A 22 -11.17 -35.29 -33.26
CA LEU A 22 -11.42 -34.95 -34.66
C LEU A 22 -10.52 -35.75 -35.60
N GLY A 23 -9.24 -35.92 -35.24
CA GLY A 23 -8.29 -36.75 -35.99
C GLY A 23 -8.65 -38.24 -36.00
N TYR A 24 -9.04 -38.79 -34.85
CA TYR A 24 -9.45 -40.20 -34.73
C TYR A 24 -10.72 -40.49 -35.51
N ASN A 25 -11.71 -39.59 -35.47
CA ASN A 25 -12.95 -39.73 -36.23
C ASN A 25 -12.71 -39.60 -37.75
N SER A 26 -11.81 -38.71 -38.17
CA SER A 26 -11.48 -38.51 -39.59
C SER A 26 -10.74 -39.69 -40.26
N ILE A 27 -10.11 -40.59 -39.50
CA ILE A 27 -9.33 -41.73 -40.03
C ILE A 27 -10.16 -43.04 -40.05
N ALA A 28 -11.34 -43.06 -39.41
CA ALA A 28 -12.20 -44.24 -39.33
C ALA A 28 -13.04 -44.47 -40.63
N PRO A 29 -12.99 -45.67 -41.26
CA PRO A 29 -13.80 -45.99 -42.45
C PRO A 29 -15.32 -45.97 -42.20
N HIS A 30 -16.07 -45.63 -43.24
CA HIS A 30 -17.52 -45.31 -43.25
C HIS A 30 -18.46 -46.32 -42.56
N ASP A 31 -18.09 -47.60 -42.47
CA ASP A 31 -18.94 -48.65 -41.88
C ASP A 31 -18.78 -48.81 -40.35
N SER A 32 -17.80 -48.14 -39.74
CA SER A 32 -17.58 -48.16 -38.29
C SER A 32 -17.49 -46.76 -37.68
N GLN A 33 -18.07 -45.77 -38.36
CA GLN A 33 -18.20 -44.40 -37.86
C GLN A 33 -19.11 -44.37 -36.63
N PHE A 34 -18.51 -44.39 -35.45
CA PHE A 34 -19.21 -44.24 -34.17
C PHE A 34 -19.85 -42.85 -34.02
N ASP A 35 -19.47 -41.86 -34.84
CA ASP A 35 -20.01 -40.50 -34.84
C ASP A 35 -19.92 -39.88 -36.25
N PRO A 36 -20.95 -40.05 -37.13
CA PRO A 36 -20.92 -39.61 -38.51
C PRO A 36 -20.73 -38.09 -38.65
N GLN A 37 -19.74 -37.71 -39.44
CA GLN A 37 -19.42 -36.33 -39.79
C GLN A 37 -20.58 -35.57 -40.48
N ASP A 38 -21.54 -36.28 -41.09
CA ASP A 38 -22.73 -35.70 -41.74
C ASP A 38 -23.76 -35.10 -40.77
N GLN A 39 -23.76 -35.49 -39.49
CA GLN A 39 -24.75 -35.04 -38.49
C GLN A 39 -24.18 -34.04 -37.47
N GLY A 40 -22.92 -33.61 -37.64
CA GLY A 40 -22.32 -32.57 -36.81
C GLY A 40 -21.82 -33.03 -35.44
N PHE A 41 -21.33 -34.28 -35.32
CA PHE A 41 -20.72 -34.85 -34.10
C PHE A 41 -21.60 -34.81 -32.83
N PRO A 42 -22.79 -35.47 -32.83
CA PRO A 42 -23.69 -35.53 -31.69
C PRO A 42 -23.03 -35.97 -30.37
N LEU A 43 -22.07 -36.90 -30.39
CA LEU A 43 -21.39 -37.38 -29.18
C LEU A 43 -20.48 -36.31 -28.57
N LEU A 44 -19.79 -35.53 -29.40
CA LEU A 44 -18.96 -34.42 -28.94
C LEU A 44 -19.83 -33.32 -28.31
N THR A 45 -20.99 -33.06 -28.91
CA THR A 45 -21.98 -32.11 -28.37
C THR A 45 -22.53 -32.56 -27.01
N LEU A 46 -22.83 -33.85 -26.85
CA LEU A 46 -23.24 -34.42 -25.57
C LEU A 46 -22.12 -34.38 -24.52
N ALA A 47 -20.87 -34.67 -24.91
CA ALA A 47 -19.72 -34.59 -24.01
C ALA A 47 -19.46 -33.13 -23.56
N LEU A 48 -19.58 -32.16 -24.47
CA LEU A 48 -19.45 -30.73 -24.14
C LEU A 48 -20.58 -30.22 -23.25
N SER A 49 -21.82 -30.67 -23.46
CA SER A 49 -22.94 -30.27 -22.59
C SER A 49 -22.78 -30.84 -21.17
N LEU A 50 -22.28 -32.06 -21.04
CA LEU A 50 -21.92 -32.65 -19.75
C LEU A 50 -20.74 -31.91 -19.09
N GLN A 51 -19.74 -31.52 -19.88
CA GLN A 51 -18.59 -30.75 -19.39
C GLN A 51 -19.01 -29.39 -18.83
N ALA A 52 -19.93 -28.69 -19.50
CA ALA A 52 -20.53 -27.46 -18.98
C ALA A 52 -21.30 -27.69 -17.67
N SER A 53 -22.04 -28.79 -17.56
CA SER A 53 -22.80 -29.15 -16.36
C SER A 53 -21.90 -29.42 -15.14
N TYR A 54 -20.74 -30.04 -15.33
CA TYR A 54 -19.79 -30.32 -14.24
C TYR A 54 -18.90 -29.12 -13.86
N ALA A 55 -18.69 -28.17 -14.78
CA ALA A 55 -17.93 -26.95 -14.50
C ALA A 55 -18.68 -25.99 -13.55
N ALA A 56 -20.01 -25.92 -13.63
CA ALA A 56 -20.85 -25.04 -12.82
C ALA A 56 -20.60 -25.15 -11.29
N PRO A 57 -20.57 -26.35 -10.67
CA PRO A 57 -20.32 -26.48 -9.23
C PRO A 57 -18.88 -26.16 -8.84
N MET A 58 -17.89 -26.44 -9.70
CA MET A 58 -16.49 -26.10 -9.41
C MET A 58 -16.29 -24.58 -9.43
N ILE A 59 -16.93 -23.88 -10.37
CA ILE A 59 -16.93 -22.43 -10.46
C ILE A 59 -17.57 -21.83 -9.21
N LEU A 60 -18.69 -22.38 -8.73
CA LEU A 60 -19.35 -21.94 -7.49
C LEU A 60 -18.45 -22.10 -6.25
N LEU A 61 -17.73 -23.22 -6.11
CA LEU A 61 -16.79 -23.43 -5.01
C LEU A 61 -15.54 -22.53 -5.12
N ALA A 62 -15.06 -22.28 -6.34
CA ALA A 62 -13.96 -21.37 -6.58
C ALA A 62 -14.35 -19.91 -6.29
N GLN A 63 -15.58 -19.51 -6.65
CA GLN A 63 -16.16 -18.20 -6.35
C GLN A 63 -16.33 -18.01 -4.84
N ASN A 64 -16.93 -18.96 -4.12
CA ASN A 64 -17.04 -18.87 -2.65
C ASN A 64 -15.67 -18.69 -1.96
N ARG A 65 -14.63 -19.39 -2.44
CA ARG A 65 -13.25 -19.24 -1.91
C ARG A 65 -12.55 -17.95 -2.33
N GLN A 66 -13.02 -17.28 -3.38
CA GLN A 66 -12.56 -15.94 -3.75
C GLN A 66 -13.28 -14.90 -2.91
N ASP A 67 -14.61 -15.00 -2.79
CA ASP A 67 -15.45 -14.10 -1.99
C ASP A 67 -15.03 -14.09 -0.51
N ASP A 68 -14.72 -15.25 0.07
CA ASP A 68 -14.21 -15.34 1.44
C ASP A 68 -12.86 -14.64 1.61
N ARG A 69 -11.98 -14.73 0.61
CA ARG A 69 -10.67 -14.05 0.62
C ARG A 69 -10.83 -12.55 0.46
N ASP A 70 -11.69 -12.12 -0.46
CA ASP A 70 -11.98 -10.71 -0.72
C ASP A 70 -12.63 -10.08 0.51
N ARG A 71 -13.53 -10.79 1.19
CA ARG A 71 -14.12 -10.35 2.46
C ARG A 71 -13.07 -10.13 3.55
N VAL A 72 -12.17 -11.09 3.75
CA VAL A 72 -11.07 -10.96 4.74
C VAL A 72 -10.15 -9.79 4.38
N GLN A 73 -9.89 -9.56 3.10
CA GLN A 73 -9.06 -8.45 2.64
C GLN A 73 -9.73 -7.09 2.91
N ILE A 74 -11.02 -6.96 2.63
CA ILE A 74 -11.80 -5.75 2.90
C ILE A 74 -11.83 -5.44 4.41
N GLU A 75 -12.00 -6.45 5.26
CA GLU A 75 -12.06 -6.27 6.70
C GLU A 75 -10.71 -5.82 7.28
N GLN A 76 -9.61 -6.38 6.77
CA GLN A 76 -8.25 -5.92 7.12
C GLN A 76 -7.97 -4.49 6.68
N ASP A 77 -8.41 -4.11 5.47
CA ASP A 77 -8.22 -2.75 4.96
C ASP A 77 -9.03 -1.73 5.76
N ARG A 78 -10.23 -2.08 6.21
CA ARG A 78 -11.03 -1.23 7.11
C ARG A 78 -10.34 -1.00 8.46
N VAL A 79 -9.84 -2.06 9.09
CA VAL A 79 -9.12 -1.96 10.37
C VAL A 79 -7.83 -1.15 10.21
N ARG A 80 -7.12 -1.30 9.10
CA ARG A 80 -5.93 -0.48 8.79
C ARG A 80 -6.28 0.99 8.60
N ALA A 81 -7.38 1.30 7.90
CA ALA A 81 -7.84 2.67 7.72
C ALA A 81 -8.20 3.35 9.05
N GLU A 82 -8.89 2.65 9.96
CA GLU A 82 -9.21 3.15 11.30
C GLU A 82 -7.95 3.43 12.13
N ARG A 83 -6.94 2.54 12.08
CA ARG A 83 -5.64 2.78 12.74
C ARG A 83 -4.89 3.97 12.16
N ASN A 84 -4.84 4.09 10.84
CA ASN A 84 -4.15 5.21 10.18
C ASN A 84 -4.78 6.57 10.52
N LEU A 85 -6.12 6.63 10.66
CA LEU A 85 -6.80 7.85 11.11
C LEU A 85 -6.39 8.23 12.53
N ASN A 86 -6.44 7.28 13.46
CA ASN A 86 -6.03 7.52 14.85
C ASN A 86 -4.56 7.93 14.98
N ASP A 87 -3.66 7.28 14.24
CA ASP A 87 -2.23 7.63 14.23
C ASP A 87 -2.01 9.05 13.67
N THR A 88 -2.76 9.44 12.64
CA THR A 88 -2.68 10.78 12.07
C THR A 88 -3.19 11.83 13.05
N GLU A 89 -4.29 11.57 13.75
CA GLU A 89 -4.81 12.46 14.79
C GLU A 89 -3.85 12.60 15.97
N TYR A 90 -3.22 11.49 16.39
CA TYR A 90 -2.20 11.47 17.42
C TYR A 90 -1.01 12.34 17.02
N LEU A 91 -0.43 12.10 15.84
CA LEU A 91 0.70 12.88 15.33
C LEU A 91 0.34 14.37 15.19
N ALA A 92 -0.86 14.71 14.74
CA ALA A 92 -1.31 16.09 14.63
C ALA A 92 -1.36 16.77 16.01
N ARG A 93 -1.87 16.09 17.04
CA ARG A 93 -1.89 16.62 18.42
C ARG A 93 -0.48 16.78 18.99
N GLU A 94 0.39 15.80 18.79
CA GLU A 94 1.78 15.84 19.22
C GLU A 94 2.52 17.04 18.60
N VAL A 95 2.33 17.26 17.30
CA VAL A 95 2.95 18.38 16.55
C VAL A 95 2.44 19.72 17.06
N VAL A 96 1.15 19.85 17.36
CA VAL A 96 0.58 21.09 17.93
C VAL A 96 1.15 21.36 19.33
N ALA A 97 1.24 20.33 20.18
CA ALA A 97 1.83 20.46 21.52
C ALA A 97 3.31 20.86 21.43
N LEU A 98 4.09 20.22 20.54
CA LEU A 98 5.48 20.56 20.30
C LEU A 98 5.65 22.00 19.79
N ARG A 99 4.80 22.43 18.86
CA ARG A 99 4.81 23.80 18.33
C ARG A 99 4.56 24.84 19.43
N LEU A 100 3.61 24.58 20.33
CA LEU A 100 3.33 25.46 21.46
C LEU A 100 4.52 25.53 22.42
N ALA A 101 5.10 24.38 22.79
CA ALA A 101 6.28 24.33 23.64
C ALA A 101 7.49 25.08 23.06
N ILE A 102 7.73 24.94 21.74
CA ILE A 102 8.79 25.68 21.03
C ILE A 102 8.49 27.19 21.01
N LYS A 103 7.23 27.57 20.79
CA LYS A 103 6.81 28.98 20.79
C LYS A 103 7.05 29.65 22.14
N ASP A 104 6.77 28.94 23.23
CA ASP A 104 6.94 29.47 24.58
C ASP A 104 8.43 29.59 24.97
N MET A 105 9.27 28.58 24.64
CA MET A 105 10.71 28.63 24.90
C MET A 105 11.47 29.67 24.06
N ALA A 106 11.05 29.92 22.82
CA ALA A 106 11.69 30.88 21.92
C ALA A 106 10.95 32.23 21.88
N THR A 107 10.29 32.62 22.97
CA THR A 107 9.55 33.89 22.97
C THR A 107 10.52 35.04 22.72
N LYS A 108 10.20 35.88 21.72
CA LYS A 108 10.98 37.06 21.33
C LYS A 108 11.40 37.92 22.53
N ASP A 109 10.58 37.97 23.57
CA ASP A 109 10.84 38.73 24.78
C ASP A 109 11.93 38.10 25.66
N PHE A 110 12.07 36.76 25.69
CA PHE A 110 13.20 36.10 26.34
C PHE A 110 14.50 36.37 25.60
N ILE A 111 14.50 36.20 24.27
CA ILE A 111 15.68 36.50 23.43
C ILE A 111 16.05 37.97 23.54
N ARG A 112 15.06 38.87 23.56
CA ARG A 112 15.26 40.31 23.72
C ARG A 112 15.77 40.67 25.12
N ALA A 113 15.27 40.03 26.17
CA ALA A 113 15.74 40.25 27.53
C ALA A 113 17.20 39.81 27.67
N GLU A 114 17.56 38.65 27.13
CA GLU A 114 18.93 38.14 27.20
C GLU A 114 19.89 39.00 26.36
N LEU A 115 19.48 39.42 25.16
CA LEU A 115 20.26 40.34 24.34
C LEU A 115 20.50 41.67 25.06
N LYS A 116 19.49 42.18 25.78
CA LYS A 116 19.57 43.44 26.50
C LYS A 116 20.43 43.32 27.76
N SER A 117 20.31 42.23 28.50
CA SER A 117 21.18 41.92 29.64
C SER A 117 22.64 41.87 29.22
N LEU A 118 22.94 41.15 28.13
CA LEU A 118 24.31 41.06 27.61
C LEU A 118 24.83 42.43 27.11
N LEU A 119 23.96 43.29 26.57
CA LEU A 119 24.34 44.62 26.12
C LEU A 119 24.63 45.56 27.29
N ASP A 120 23.80 45.54 28.33
CA ASP A 120 23.99 46.35 29.54
C ASP A 120 25.29 45.96 30.26
N ASP A 121 25.60 44.66 30.36
CA ASP A 121 26.87 44.17 30.93
C ASP A 121 28.10 44.73 30.18
N ILE A 122 28.04 44.79 28.85
CA ILE A 122 29.13 45.33 28.02
C ILE A 122 29.26 46.84 28.20
N GLU A 123 28.14 47.57 28.28
CA GLU A 123 28.16 49.02 28.53
C GLU A 123 28.72 49.34 29.91
N GLU A 124 28.37 48.55 30.93
CA GLU A 124 28.84 48.74 32.30
C GLU A 124 30.34 48.46 32.42
N GLN A 125 30.86 47.41 31.76
CA GLN A 125 32.30 47.17 31.65
C GLN A 125 33.02 48.33 30.96
N ARG A 126 32.49 48.82 29.83
CA ARG A 126 33.07 49.95 29.10
C ARG A 126 33.09 51.21 29.98
N ARG A 127 32.02 51.48 30.71
CA ARG A 127 31.92 52.67 31.60
C ARG A 127 32.88 52.55 32.78
N ALA A 128 33.02 51.36 33.37
CA ALA A 128 34.01 51.10 34.42
C ALA A 128 35.46 51.29 33.93
N GLU A 129 35.78 50.84 32.70
CA GLU A 129 37.07 51.11 32.07
C GLU A 129 37.30 52.62 31.80
N SER A 130 36.24 53.36 31.49
CA SER A 130 36.29 54.81 31.23
C SER A 130 36.58 55.60 32.51
N ASP A 131 35.88 55.30 33.61
CA ASP A 131 36.10 55.94 34.91
C ASP A 131 37.47 55.58 35.51
N ALA A 132 37.96 54.36 35.27
CA ALA A 132 39.32 53.96 35.65
C ALA A 132 40.40 54.70 34.83
N GLY A 133 40.09 55.14 33.62
CA GLY A 133 40.97 55.96 32.77
C GLY A 133 40.98 57.45 33.14
N ASP A 134 39.87 57.99 33.67
CA ASP A 134 39.75 59.38 34.11
C ASP A 134 40.36 59.61 35.50
N ALA A 135 40.42 58.57 36.35
CA ALA A 135 41.20 58.57 37.60
C ALA A 135 42.73 58.47 37.38
N GLY A 136 43.24 59.06 36.30
CA GLY A 136 44.67 59.28 36.05
C GLY A 136 45.27 60.23 37.09
N PRO A 137 46.57 60.10 37.42
CA PRO A 137 47.13 60.55 38.69
C PRO A 137 47.37 62.06 38.69
N GLU A 138 46.36 62.86 39.03
CA GLU A 138 46.58 64.29 39.27
C GLU A 138 46.67 64.60 40.77
N SER A 139 47.80 65.23 41.11
CA SER A 139 48.11 65.94 42.35
C SER A 139 48.35 65.14 43.64
N ARG A 140 49.62 64.75 43.85
CA ARG A 140 50.23 64.81 45.19
C ARG A 140 50.96 66.17 45.32
N PRO A 141 50.78 66.89 46.45
CA PRO A 141 51.38 68.20 46.68
C PRO A 141 52.91 68.14 46.84
#